data_AF-A0A9X5X8U8-F1
#
_entry.id   AF-A0A9X5X8U8-F1
#
_cell.length_a   1.000
_cell.length_b   1.000
_cell.length_c   1.000
_cell.angle_alpha   90.00
_cell.angle_beta   90.00
_cell.angle_gamma   90.00
#
_symmetry.space_group_name_H-M   'P 1'
#
loop_
_entity.id
_entity.type
_entity.pdbx_description
1 polymer ?
#
loop_
_entity_poly.entity_id
_entity_poly.type
_entity_poly.pdbx_seq_one_letter_code
_entity_poly.pdbx_strand_id
1 'polypeptide(L)'
;MPGWLVALFAVASGMTVANLYYAQPLLSSLRDVFHVGTAAAGGLITLTQVGYVLGMLFLVPLGDRLEKRGLISVLLTVTTLALVAAGLATNFPMLLIASLISGGTSVVAQILIPFAASLAPDHARGRIVGRVMSGLLTGILLSRTLSSLVSDLAGWRVVYLGSAVLMALLDLA
;
A
#
# COMPACT_ATOMS: atom_id res chain seq x y z
N MET A 1 6.49 -20.32 13.67
CA MET A 1 7.01 -19.22 12.83
C MET A 1 7.99 -18.37 13.64
N PRO A 2 9.11 -17.94 13.04
CA PRO A 2 10.00 -16.97 13.67
C PRO A 2 9.28 -15.63 13.91
N GLY A 3 9.55 -14.98 15.04
CA GLY A 3 8.90 -13.70 15.39
C GLY A 3 9.17 -12.57 14.39
N TRP A 4 10.35 -12.56 13.77
CA TRP A 4 10.74 -11.56 12.77
C TRP A 4 9.90 -11.64 11.48
N LEU A 5 9.48 -12.85 11.07
CA LEU A 5 8.60 -13.07 9.91
C LEU A 5 7.20 -12.50 10.14
N VAL A 6 6.68 -12.63 11.38
CA VAL A 6 5.39 -12.03 11.76
C VAL A 6 5.48 -10.51 11.78
N ALA A 7 6.61 -9.95 12.22
CA ALA A 7 6.86 -8.52 12.18
C ALA A 7 6.94 -8.01 10.73
N LEU A 8 7.68 -8.68 9.84
CA LEU A 8 7.72 -8.35 8.42
C LEU A 8 6.33 -8.37 7.78
N PHE A 9 5.52 -9.40 8.06
CA PHE A 9 4.16 -9.47 7.53
C PHE A 9 3.26 -8.35 8.06
N ALA A 10 3.41 -7.99 9.34
CA ALA A 10 2.68 -6.88 9.94
C ALA A 10 3.09 -5.53 9.31
N VAL A 11 4.39 -5.30 9.13
CA VAL A 11 4.93 -4.07 8.53
C VAL A 11 4.55 -3.99 7.05
N ALA A 12 4.76 -5.05 6.28
CA ALA A 12 4.38 -5.10 4.86
C ALA A 12 2.88 -4.88 4.67
N SER A 13 2.03 -5.51 5.51
CA SER A 13 0.57 -5.28 5.46
C SER A 13 0.21 -3.83 5.79
N GLY A 14 0.79 -3.27 6.86
CA GLY A 14 0.54 -1.88 7.26
C GLY A 14 1.00 -0.86 6.21
N MET A 15 2.19 -1.06 5.66
CA MET A 15 2.76 -0.21 4.62
C MET A 15 1.97 -0.25 3.31
N THR A 16 1.59 -1.45 2.89
CA THR A 16 0.85 -1.63 1.65
C THR A 16 -0.53 -0.97 1.76
N VAL A 17 -1.22 -1.16 2.89
CA VAL A 17 -2.52 -0.54 3.12
C VAL A 17 -2.40 0.98 3.30
N ALA A 18 -1.34 1.47 3.95
CA ALA A 18 -1.08 2.90 4.08
C ALA A 18 -1.08 3.64 2.74
N ASN A 19 -0.53 3.03 1.68
CA ASN A 19 -0.49 3.62 0.33
C ASN A 19 -1.88 3.96 -0.23
N LEU A 20 -2.90 3.15 0.09
CA LEU A 20 -4.28 3.38 -0.36
C LEU A 20 -4.87 4.68 0.21
N TYR A 21 -4.37 5.13 1.37
CA TYR A 21 -4.92 6.26 2.09
C TYR A 21 -4.15 7.57 1.87
N TYR A 22 -2.92 7.54 1.35
CA TYR A 22 -2.13 8.76 1.11
C TYR A 22 -2.78 9.76 0.18
N ALA A 23 -3.56 9.28 -0.79
CA ALA A 23 -4.30 10.14 -1.71
C ALA A 23 -5.32 11.05 -1.01
N GLN A 24 -5.82 10.67 0.18
CA GLN A 24 -6.85 11.43 0.90
C GLN A 24 -6.33 12.75 1.52
N PRO A 25 -5.28 12.76 2.38
CA PRO A 25 -4.74 13.99 2.94
C PRO A 25 -4.01 14.84 1.90
N LEU A 26 -3.40 14.22 0.88
CA LEU A 26 -2.68 14.93 -0.17
C LEU A 26 -3.61 15.61 -1.19
N LEU A 27 -4.92 15.31 -1.15
CA LEU A 27 -5.85 15.69 -2.21
C LEU A 27 -5.99 17.20 -2.37
N SER A 28 -5.94 17.97 -1.29
CA SER A 28 -5.93 19.44 -1.32
C SER A 28 -4.66 19.96 -2.00
N SER A 29 -3.47 19.52 -1.56
CA SER A 29 -2.19 19.93 -2.14
C SER A 29 -2.08 19.55 -3.63
N LEU A 30 -2.59 18.37 -4.01
CA LEU A 30 -2.61 17.91 -5.40
C LEU A 30 -3.53 18.75 -6.28
N ARG A 31 -4.67 19.22 -5.76
CA ARG A 31 -5.54 20.16 -6.48
C ARG A 31 -4.84 21.46 -6.79
N ASP A 32 -4.13 22.01 -5.80
CA ASP A 32 -3.44 23.29 -5.96
C ASP A 32 -2.30 23.18 -6.96
N VAL A 33 -1.53 22.08 -6.93
CA VAL A 33 -0.39 21.85 -7.82
C VAL A 33 -0.81 21.55 -9.26
N PHE A 34 -1.84 20.73 -9.46
CA PHE A 34 -2.28 20.32 -10.79
C PHE A 34 -3.40 21.19 -11.36
N HIS A 35 -3.85 22.21 -10.62
CA HIS A 35 -4.99 23.08 -10.96
C HIS A 35 -6.24 22.31 -11.38
N VAL A 36 -6.51 21.19 -10.70
CA VAL A 36 -7.63 20.29 -11.02
C VAL A 36 -8.82 20.54 -10.10
N GLY A 37 -10.03 20.42 -10.67
CA GLY A 37 -11.27 20.59 -9.93
C GLY A 37 -11.53 19.49 -8.89
N THR A 38 -12.51 19.73 -8.03
CA THR A 38 -12.86 18.85 -6.91
C THR A 38 -13.17 17.42 -7.34
N ALA A 39 -13.94 17.29 -8.41
CA ALA A 39 -14.34 16.02 -9.00
C ALA A 39 -13.14 15.24 -9.57
N ALA A 40 -12.23 15.91 -10.29
CA ALA A 40 -11.06 15.27 -10.88
C ALA A 40 -10.12 14.69 -9.81
N ALA A 41 -9.85 15.47 -8.76
CA ALA A 41 -9.06 15.01 -7.62
C ALA A 41 -9.73 13.86 -6.86
N GLY A 42 -11.06 13.87 -6.73
CA GLY A 42 -11.82 12.73 -6.18
C GLY A 42 -11.66 11.46 -7.04
N GLY A 43 -11.52 11.63 -8.36
CA GLY A 43 -11.20 10.55 -9.29
C GLY A 43 -9.93 9.78 -8.94
N LEU A 44 -8.93 10.42 -8.32
CA LEU A 44 -7.72 9.76 -7.84
C LEU A 44 -8.05 8.67 -6.82
N ILE A 45 -8.84 9.02 -5.79
CA ILE A 45 -9.28 8.06 -4.76
C ILE A 45 -10.11 6.94 -5.40
N THR A 46 -11.04 7.31 -6.27
CA THR A 46 -11.90 6.34 -6.97
C THR A 46 -11.06 5.35 -7.79
N LEU A 47 -10.07 5.83 -8.56
CA LEU A 47 -9.18 4.98 -9.36
C LEU A 47 -8.30 4.09 -8.50
N THR A 48 -7.79 4.58 -7.37
CA THR A 48 -7.09 3.74 -6.40
C THR A 48 -7.98 2.60 -5.88
N GLN A 49 -9.23 2.90 -5.53
CA GLN A 49 -10.19 1.90 -5.05
C GLN A 49 -10.60 0.91 -6.14
N VAL A 50 -10.80 1.40 -7.38
CA VAL A 50 -11.04 0.53 -8.54
C VAL A 50 -9.86 -0.40 -8.77
N GLY A 51 -8.63 0.13 -8.72
CA GLY A 51 -7.40 -0.65 -8.74
C GLY A 51 -7.42 -1.72 -7.66
N TYR A 52 -7.68 -1.34 -6.42
CA TYR A 52 -7.75 -2.28 -5.28
C TYR A 52 -8.79 -3.38 -5.47
N VAL A 53 -9.98 -3.06 -5.96
CA VAL A 53 -11.02 -4.05 -6.28
C VAL A 53 -10.56 -5.00 -7.39
N LEU A 54 -9.93 -4.48 -8.46
CA LEU A 54 -9.36 -5.30 -9.51
C LEU A 54 -8.26 -6.22 -8.97
N GLY A 55 -7.37 -5.69 -8.13
CA GLY A 55 -6.36 -6.48 -7.44
C GLY A 55 -6.98 -7.58 -6.58
N MET A 56 -8.06 -7.26 -5.87
CA MET A 56 -8.74 -8.23 -5.02
C MET A 56 -9.43 -9.32 -5.85
N LEU A 57 -9.98 -8.97 -7.00
CA LEU A 57 -10.65 -9.90 -7.90
C LEU A 57 -9.66 -10.80 -8.65
N PHE A 58 -8.51 -10.27 -9.07
CA PHE A 58 -7.56 -10.99 -9.93
C PHE A 58 -6.34 -11.52 -9.18
N LEU A 59 -5.70 -10.72 -8.33
CA LEU A 59 -4.43 -11.06 -7.69
C LEU A 59 -4.62 -11.92 -6.43
N VAL A 60 -5.71 -11.74 -5.67
CA VAL A 60 -5.96 -12.57 -4.47
C VAL A 60 -6.21 -14.03 -4.85
N PRO A 61 -7.09 -14.38 -5.80
CA PRO A 61 -7.26 -15.78 -6.24
C PRO A 61 -5.99 -16.33 -6.89
N LEU A 62 -5.21 -15.48 -7.55
CA LEU A 62 -3.94 -15.87 -8.15
C LEU A 62 -2.90 -16.20 -7.06
N GLY A 63 -2.91 -15.49 -5.93
CA GLY A 63 -2.07 -15.78 -4.76
C GLY A 63 -2.40 -17.07 -4.03
N ASP A 64 -3.61 -17.58 -4.20
CA ASP A 64 -3.97 -18.91 -3.69
C ASP A 64 -3.37 -20.04 -4.53
N ARG A 65 -3.13 -19.79 -5.83
CA ARG A 65 -2.56 -20.78 -6.76
C ARG A 65 -1.05 -20.68 -6.96
N LEU A 66 -0.49 -19.47 -6.91
CA LEU A 66 0.94 -19.22 -7.10
C LEU A 66 1.71 -19.33 -5.78
N GLU A 67 3.04 -19.38 -5.88
CA GLU A 67 3.91 -19.26 -4.72
C GLU A 67 3.75 -17.88 -4.07
N LYS A 68 3.18 -17.87 -2.86
CA LYS A 68 2.87 -16.65 -2.11
C LYS A 68 4.08 -15.74 -1.93
N ARG A 69 5.27 -16.29 -1.71
CA ARG A 69 6.52 -15.54 -1.58
C ARG A 69 6.87 -14.78 -2.86
N GLY A 70 6.87 -15.45 -4.01
CA GLY A 70 7.16 -14.82 -5.30
C GLY A 70 6.13 -13.77 -5.68
N LEU A 71 4.84 -14.06 -5.45
CA LEU A 71 3.78 -13.09 -5.72
C LEU A 71 3.90 -11.85 -4.83
N ILE A 72 4.14 -12.01 -3.52
CA ILE A 72 4.31 -10.87 -2.61
C ILE A 72 5.46 -9.98 -3.06
N SER A 73 6.62 -10.56 -3.41
CA SER A 73 7.76 -9.78 -3.91
C SER A 73 7.40 -9.02 -5.19
N VAL A 74 6.82 -9.69 -6.19
CA VAL A 74 6.36 -9.02 -7.42
C VAL A 74 5.39 -7.88 -7.13
N LEU A 75 4.42 -8.07 -6.22
CA LEU A 75 3.48 -7.02 -5.84
C LEU A 75 4.18 -5.85 -5.14
N LEU A 76 5.14 -6.12 -4.25
CA LEU A 76 5.92 -5.07 -3.58
C LEU A 76 6.79 -4.30 -4.57
N THR A 77 7.46 -4.99 -5.50
CA THR A 77 8.25 -4.35 -6.57
C THR A 77 7.36 -3.47 -7.45
N VAL A 78 6.22 -3.97 -7.92
CA VAL A 78 5.30 -3.20 -8.77
C VAL A 78 4.71 -2.01 -8.00
N THR A 79 4.37 -2.17 -6.73
CA THR A 79 3.88 -1.05 -5.90
C THR A 79 4.99 -0.01 -5.72
N THR A 80 6.23 -0.44 -5.49
CA THR A 80 7.39 0.46 -5.39
C THR A 80 7.55 1.29 -6.65
N LEU A 81 7.52 0.65 -7.83
CA LEU A 81 7.61 1.34 -9.12
C LEU A 81 6.43 2.30 -9.33
N ALA A 82 5.22 1.90 -8.94
CA ALA A 82 4.03 2.75 -9.01
C ALA A 82 4.15 3.98 -8.09
N LEU A 83 4.67 3.83 -6.87
CA LEU A 83 4.92 4.94 -5.96
C LEU A 83 6.02 5.87 -6.46
N VAL A 84 7.09 5.34 -7.07
CA VAL A 84 8.13 6.16 -7.72
C VAL A 84 7.52 6.96 -8.88
N ALA A 85 6.70 6.32 -9.72
CA ALA A 85 6.00 6.98 -10.81
C ALA A 85 5.03 8.06 -10.27
N ALA A 86 4.33 7.81 -9.16
CA ALA A 86 3.49 8.80 -8.51
C ALA A 86 4.30 10.00 -8.00
N GLY A 87 5.43 9.77 -7.32
CA GLY A 87 6.32 10.82 -6.83
C GLY A 87 6.96 11.67 -7.94
N LEU A 88 7.25 11.05 -9.09
CA LEU A 88 7.78 11.72 -10.28
C LEU A 88 6.69 12.27 -11.21
N ALA A 89 5.41 12.12 -10.87
CA ALA A 89 4.32 12.50 -11.75
C ALA A 89 4.36 14.00 -12.08
N THR A 90 4.50 14.34 -13.37
CA THR A 90 4.51 15.73 -13.87
C THR A 90 3.13 16.19 -14.31
N ASN A 91 2.18 15.27 -14.50
CA ASN A 91 0.80 15.54 -14.89
C ASN A 91 -0.18 14.68 -14.07
N PHE A 92 -1.43 15.14 -13.99
CA PHE A 92 -2.48 14.46 -13.23
C PHE A 92 -2.81 13.04 -13.75
N PRO A 93 -2.89 12.78 -15.07
CA PRO A 93 -3.13 11.44 -15.60
C PRO A 93 -2.06 10.40 -15.20
N MET A 94 -0.79 10.80 -15.15
CA MET A 94 0.29 9.93 -14.69
C MET A 94 0.10 9.52 -13.23
N LEU A 95 -0.34 10.46 -12.38
CA LEU A 95 -0.67 10.19 -10.98
C LEU A 95 -1.88 9.26 -10.84
N LEU A 96 -2.90 9.42 -11.70
CA LEU A 96 -4.07 8.55 -11.76
C LEU A 96 -3.69 7.10 -12.10
N ILE A 97 -2.89 6.91 -13.16
CA ILE A 97 -2.43 5.57 -13.57
C ILE A 97 -1.56 4.94 -12.49
N ALA A 98 -0.62 5.70 -11.92
CA ALA A 98 0.23 5.24 -10.83
C ALA A 98 -0.59 4.81 -9.60
N SER A 99 -1.63 5.58 -9.26
CA SER A 99 -2.52 5.27 -8.13
C SER A 99 -3.42 4.07 -8.38
N LEU A 100 -3.88 3.87 -9.62
CA LEU A 100 -4.60 2.66 -10.02
C LEU A 100 -3.72 1.41 -9.87
N ILE A 101 -2.48 1.47 -10.37
CA ILE A 101 -1.52 0.35 -10.26
C ILE A 101 -1.21 0.08 -8.79
N SER A 102 -0.83 1.12 -8.04
CA SER A 102 -0.53 1.02 -6.61
C SER A 102 -1.72 0.49 -5.83
N GLY A 103 -2.94 0.88 -6.17
CA GLY A 103 -4.16 0.38 -5.54
C GLY A 103 -4.34 -1.11 -5.79
N GLY A 104 -4.19 -1.55 -7.04
CA GLY A 104 -4.31 -2.97 -7.40
C GLY A 104 -3.25 -3.86 -6.79
N THR A 105 -2.02 -3.38 -6.69
CA THR A 105 -0.96 -4.15 -6.03
C THR A 105 -1.02 -4.06 -4.51
N SER A 106 -1.86 -3.19 -3.94
CA SER A 106 -1.99 -3.02 -2.49
C SER A 106 -2.81 -4.11 -1.77
N VAL A 107 -3.09 -5.23 -2.43
CA VAL A 107 -3.81 -6.37 -1.86
C VAL A 107 -2.92 -7.35 -1.09
N VAL A 108 -1.63 -7.03 -0.93
CA VAL A 108 -0.65 -7.87 -0.20
C VAL A 108 -1.14 -8.24 1.20
N ALA A 109 -1.77 -7.31 1.92
CA ALA A 109 -2.32 -7.57 3.24
C ALA A 109 -3.37 -8.71 3.25
N GLN A 110 -4.22 -8.76 2.22
CA GLN A 110 -5.25 -9.79 2.11
C GLN A 110 -4.67 -11.18 1.83
N ILE A 111 -3.48 -11.25 1.24
CA ILE A 111 -2.74 -12.50 1.01
C ILE A 111 -1.95 -12.89 2.26
N LEU A 112 -1.33 -11.91 2.92
CA LEU A 112 -0.48 -12.11 4.09
C LEU A 112 -1.24 -12.60 5.33
N ILE A 113 -2.44 -12.08 5.59
CA ILE A 113 -3.27 -12.48 6.74
C ILE A 113 -3.58 -14.00 6.73
N PRO A 114 -4.21 -14.56 5.67
CA PRO A 114 -4.50 -15.99 5.61
C PRO A 114 -3.21 -16.82 5.51
N PHE A 115 -2.16 -16.31 4.86
CA PHE A 115 -0.88 -16.99 4.81
C PHE A 115 -0.22 -17.12 6.20
N ALA A 116 -0.18 -16.05 6.98
CA ALA A 116 0.29 -16.07 8.35
C ALA A 116 -0.54 -17.02 9.22
N ALA A 117 -1.86 -17.05 9.00
CA ALA A 117 -2.74 -18.01 9.66
C ALA A 117 -2.42 -19.47 9.30
N SER A 118 -2.04 -19.75 8.05
CA SER A 118 -1.70 -21.11 7.58
C SER A 118 -0.35 -21.62 8.09
N LEU A 119 0.60 -20.71 8.35
CA LEU A 119 1.92 -21.04 8.88
C LEU A 119 1.95 -21.06 10.42
N ALA A 120 0.91 -20.53 11.07
CA ALA A 120 0.81 -20.46 12.52
C ALA A 120 0.33 -21.78 13.13
N PRO A 121 0.91 -22.23 14.27
CA PRO A 121 0.35 -23.32 15.05
C PRO A 121 -1.08 -23.00 15.54
N ASP A 122 -1.98 -23.98 15.60
CA ASP A 122 -3.40 -23.78 15.95
C ASP A 122 -3.58 -22.99 17.27
N HIS A 123 -2.75 -23.25 18.28
CA HIS A 123 -2.78 -22.58 19.59
C HIS A 123 -2.30 -21.11 19.56
N ALA A 124 -1.58 -20.69 18.51
CA ALA A 124 -1.01 -19.35 18.37
C ALA A 124 -1.58 -18.56 17.18
N ARG A 125 -2.46 -19.18 16.37
CA ARG A 125 -3.03 -18.62 15.16
C ARG A 125 -3.71 -17.27 15.38
N GLY A 126 -4.58 -17.18 16.40
CA GLY A 126 -5.26 -15.92 16.75
C GLY A 126 -4.29 -14.80 17.15
N ARG A 127 -3.20 -15.14 17.88
CA ARG A 127 -2.18 -14.17 18.31
C ARG A 127 -1.35 -13.65 17.13
N ILE A 128 -1.01 -14.52 16.17
CA ILE A 128 -0.23 -14.15 14.98
C ILE A 128 -1.08 -13.29 14.04
N VAL A 129 -2.31 -13.72 13.74
CA VAL A 129 -3.26 -12.93 12.92
C VAL A 129 -3.54 -11.58 13.58
N GLY A 130 -3.74 -11.57 14.90
CA GLY A 130 -3.92 -10.34 15.67
C GLY A 130 -2.75 -9.37 15.52
N ARG A 131 -1.50 -9.84 15.57
CA ARG A 131 -0.31 -8.99 15.35
C ARG A 131 -0.25 -8.40 13.94
N VAL A 132 -0.58 -9.19 12.91
CA VAL A 132 -0.61 -8.71 11.52
C VAL A 132 -1.71 -7.66 11.34
N MET A 133 -2.91 -7.92 11.90
CA MET A 133 -4.04 -6.99 11.91
C MET A 133 -3.70 -5.70 12.67
N SER A 134 -3.03 -5.79 13.82
CA SER A 134 -2.56 -4.61 14.56
C SER A 134 -1.60 -3.79 13.71
N GLY A 135 -0.62 -4.42 13.04
CA GLY A 135 0.29 -3.71 12.12
C GLY A 135 -0.45 -3.01 10.98
N LEU A 136 -1.49 -3.65 10.43
CA LEU A 136 -2.37 -3.05 9.43
C LEU A 136 -3.08 -1.81 9.95
N LEU A 137 -3.75 -1.91 11.12
CA LEU A 137 -4.47 -0.78 11.72
C LEU A 137 -3.53 0.36 12.11
N THR A 138 -2.38 0.02 12.69
CA THR A 138 -1.32 0.98 13.02
C THR A 138 -0.83 1.68 11.74
N GLY A 139 -0.60 0.94 10.65
CA GLY A 139 -0.24 1.49 9.35
C GLY A 139 -1.28 2.47 8.80
N ILE A 140 -2.56 2.14 8.85
CA ILE A 140 -3.66 3.05 8.43
C ILE A 140 -3.67 4.34 9.25
N LEU A 141 -3.50 4.25 10.57
CA LEU A 141 -3.54 5.43 11.44
C LEU A 141 -2.31 6.31 11.24
N LEU A 142 -1.12 5.71 11.23
CA LEU A 142 0.13 6.42 11.00
C LEU A 142 0.22 7.00 9.60
N SER A 143 -0.35 6.35 8.59
CA SER A 143 -0.28 6.84 7.20
C SER A 143 -0.86 8.24 7.10
N ARG A 144 -2.01 8.48 7.72
CA ARG A 144 -2.71 9.77 7.67
C ARG A 144 -1.91 10.87 8.38
N THR A 145 -1.40 10.59 9.58
CA THR A 145 -0.61 11.56 10.35
C THR A 145 0.72 11.86 9.68
N LEU A 146 1.46 10.83 9.25
CA LEU A 146 2.76 11.00 8.59
C LEU A 146 2.60 11.70 7.24
N SER A 147 1.66 11.27 6.41
CA SER A 147 1.46 11.91 5.10
C SER A 147 1.01 13.36 5.22
N SER A 148 0.17 13.70 6.20
CA SER A 148 -0.22 15.10 6.46
C SER A 148 0.99 15.93 6.89
N LEU A 149 1.72 15.50 7.92
CA LEU A 149 2.88 16.24 8.45
C LEU A 149 4.00 16.38 7.41
N VAL A 150 4.31 15.30 6.70
CA VAL A 150 5.36 15.30 5.67
C VAL A 150 4.94 16.12 4.46
N SER A 151 3.67 16.10 4.07
CA SER A 151 3.18 16.95 2.99
C SER A 151 3.29 18.43 3.32
N ASP A 152 2.96 18.81 4.56
CA ASP A 152 3.03 20.21 5.00
C ASP A 152 4.48 20.74 5.04
N LEU A 153 5.46 19.88 5.36
CA LEU A 153 6.88 20.27 5.51
C LEU A 153 7.71 20.11 4.24
N ALA A 154 7.51 19.02 3.50
CA ALA A 154 8.39 18.58 2.41
C ALA A 154 7.65 18.35 1.07
N GLY A 155 6.32 18.52 1.06
CA GLY A 155 5.49 18.36 -0.12
C GLY A 155 5.04 16.93 -0.40
N TRP A 156 3.98 16.80 -1.20
CA TRP A 156 3.30 15.54 -1.50
C TRP A 156 4.21 14.48 -2.15
N ARG A 157 5.22 14.90 -2.93
CA ARG A 157 6.16 13.98 -3.61
C ARG A 157 6.97 13.13 -2.65
N VAL A 158 7.40 13.72 -1.53
CA VAL A 158 8.25 13.05 -0.54
C VAL A 158 7.49 11.94 0.18
N VAL A 159 6.17 12.07 0.34
CA VAL A 159 5.32 11.02 0.90
C VAL A 159 5.34 9.77 0.01
N TYR A 160 5.20 9.94 -1.31
CA TYR A 160 5.23 8.84 -2.27
C TYR A 160 6.64 8.24 -2.39
N LEU A 161 7.68 9.07 -2.56
CA LEU A 161 9.06 8.59 -2.69
C LEU A 161 9.58 7.94 -1.41
N GLY A 162 9.28 8.50 -0.24
CA GLY A 162 9.64 7.92 1.04
C GLY A 162 8.99 6.55 1.26
N SER A 163 7.71 6.43 0.88
CA SER A 163 7.01 5.15 0.93
C SER A 163 7.58 4.13 -0.07
N ALA A 164 7.97 4.57 -1.26
CA ALA A 164 8.64 3.71 -2.24
C ALA A 164 9.95 3.14 -1.69
N VAL A 165 10.78 3.96 -1.04
CA VAL A 165 12.05 3.50 -0.42
C VAL A 165 11.76 2.45 0.65
N LEU A 166 10.78 2.71 1.52
CA LEU A 166 10.43 1.76 2.57
C LEU A 166 9.86 0.45 2.00
N MET A 167 9.10 0.49 0.91
CA MET A 167 8.62 -0.72 0.22
C MET A 167 9.76 -1.48 -0.46
N ALA A 168 10.73 -0.79 -1.06
CA ALA A 168 11.92 -1.41 -1.64
C ALA A 168 12.76 -2.13 -0.58
N LEU A 169 12.91 -1.51 0.60
CA LEU A 169 13.61 -2.13 1.74
C LEU A 169 12.88 -3.38 2.25
N LEU A 170 11.54 -3.38 2.23
CA LEU A 170 10.76 -4.56 2.57
C LEU A 170 10.86 -5.68 1.53
N ASP A 171 10.93 -5.34 0.25
CA ASP A 171 11.07 -6.33 -0.85
C ASP A 171 12.44 -7.05 -0.80
N LEU A 172 13.46 -6.37 -0.28
CA LEU A 172 14.81 -6.90 -0.09
C LEU A 172 14.99 -7.76 1.18
N ALA A 173 14.01 -7.79 2.10
CA ALA A 173 14.11 -8.41 3.43
C ALA A 173 13.45 -9.79 3.52
#